data_AF-A0A1F3Y2Q9-F1
#
_entry.id   AF-A0A1F3Y2Q9-F1
#
_cell.length_a   1.000
_cell.length_b   1.000
_cell.length_c   1.000
_cell.angle_alpha   90.00
_cell.angle_beta   90.00
_cell.angle_gamma   90.00
#
_symmetry.space_group_name_H-M   'P 1'
#
loop_
_entity.id
_entity.type
_entity.pdbx_description
1 polymer ?
#
loop_
_entity_poly.entity_id
_entity_poly.type
_entity_poly.pdbx_seq_one_letter_code
_entity_poly.pdbx_strand_id
1 'polypeptide(L)'
;MLSFLDDALRMSNQATQYLDGISKGAQSARDLDQPLYRIVHTIKSTATMIRGAEAVVRALHDFEASFSASARGTGWLASARKAIGLASRQLREIRERSTLEAGGEPDEGMGLLAQAEYNGVDMRVWFPLSCVLRVVAPQEIEGRKMLCVRGEWVPVLRTSPSEAKGYFGIALEFRSRRYVLAVSDVDGLEEWNLCLRRGVLLGTALLDDAVRTIISAGGICGDDTDRLAA
;
A
#
# COMPACT_ATOMS: atom_id res chain seq x y z
N MET A 1 2.86 13.71 1.17
CA MET A 1 4.16 13.39 0.54
C MET A 1 5.21 12.95 1.56
N LEU A 2 5.61 13.79 2.54
CA LEU A 2 6.64 13.42 3.53
C LEU A 2 6.31 12.16 4.35
N SER A 3 5.04 11.92 4.69
CA SER A 3 4.62 10.68 5.39
C SER A 3 4.86 9.42 4.57
N PHE A 4 4.61 9.44 3.25
CA PHE A 4 4.87 8.30 2.37
C PHE A 4 6.37 8.03 2.24
N LEU A 5 7.16 9.09 2.21
CA LEU A 5 8.62 9.03 2.15
C LEU A 5 9.23 8.43 3.41
N ASP A 6 8.73 8.83 4.58
CA ASP A 6 9.13 8.25 5.86
C ASP A 6 8.74 6.77 5.98
N ASP A 7 7.54 6.39 5.52
CA ASP A 7 7.11 5.00 5.48
C ASP A 7 7.99 4.17 4.51
N ALA A 8 8.24 4.66 3.30
CA ALA A 8 9.11 3.97 2.33
C ALA A 8 10.53 3.79 2.88
N LEU A 9 11.09 4.80 3.54
CA LEU A 9 12.41 4.73 4.18
C LEU A 9 12.43 3.72 5.33
N ARG A 10 11.39 3.71 6.19
CA ARG A 10 11.25 2.75 7.28
C ARG A 10 11.23 1.32 6.73
N MET A 11 10.44 1.07 5.71
CA MET A 11 10.35 -0.25 5.07
C MET A 11 11.66 -0.66 4.38
N SER A 12 12.34 0.28 3.73
CA SER A 12 13.65 0.02 3.10
C SER A 12 14.74 -0.31 4.13
N ASN A 13 14.71 0.32 5.31
CA ASN A 13 15.59 -0.03 6.42
C ASN A 13 15.27 -1.42 6.99
N GLN A 14 13.99 -1.77 7.13
CA GLN A 14 13.57 -3.13 7.54
C GLN A 14 14.03 -4.18 6.53
N ALA A 15 13.90 -3.91 5.23
CA ALA A 15 14.38 -4.78 4.16
C ALA A 15 15.90 -5.01 4.24
N THR A 16 16.66 -3.95 4.52
CA THR A 16 18.12 -4.03 4.68
C THR A 16 18.50 -4.90 5.87
N GLN A 17 17.88 -4.68 7.03
CA GLN A 17 18.10 -5.50 8.23
C GLN A 17 17.73 -6.96 8.00
N TYR A 18 16.65 -7.22 7.27
CA TYR A 18 16.21 -8.55 6.90
C TYR A 18 17.27 -9.26 6.04
N LEU A 19 17.77 -8.60 4.98
CA LEU A 19 18.82 -9.15 4.12
C LEU A 19 20.13 -9.44 4.90
N ASP A 20 20.48 -8.60 5.88
CA ASP A 20 21.63 -8.81 6.76
C ASP A 20 21.47 -10.01 7.68
N GLY A 21 20.26 -10.28 8.18
CA GLY A 21 19.94 -11.49 8.94
C GLY A 21 20.12 -12.76 8.10
N ILE A 22 19.74 -12.72 6.82
CA ILE A 22 19.88 -13.84 5.89
C ILE A 22 21.35 -14.19 5.66
N SER A 23 22.19 -13.17 5.43
CA SER A 23 23.64 -13.38 5.23
C SER A 23 24.36 -13.98 6.43
N LYS A 24 23.77 -13.91 7.63
CA LYS A 24 24.29 -14.49 8.86
C LYS A 24 23.79 -15.92 9.13
N GLY A 25 23.06 -16.53 8.19
CA GLY A 25 22.64 -17.94 8.25
C GLY A 25 21.44 -18.21 9.17
N ALA A 26 20.65 -17.19 9.51
CA ALA A 26 19.58 -17.30 10.49
C ALA A 26 18.31 -18.01 9.98
N GLN A 27 18.11 -18.17 8.66
CA GLN A 27 16.88 -18.70 8.04
C GLN A 27 17.19 -19.33 6.66
N SER A 28 16.41 -20.34 6.24
CA SER A 28 16.60 -21.02 4.95
C SER A 28 16.13 -20.14 3.79
N ALA A 29 16.86 -20.13 2.66
CA ALA A 29 16.57 -19.26 1.49
C ALA A 29 15.13 -19.34 0.97
N ARG A 30 14.44 -20.49 1.13
CA ARG A 30 13.05 -20.68 0.68
C ARG A 30 12.02 -20.04 1.61
N ASP A 31 12.33 -19.95 2.91
CA ASP A 31 11.43 -19.31 3.89
C ASP A 31 11.51 -17.77 3.83
N LEU A 32 12.43 -17.25 3.00
CA LEU A 32 12.82 -15.84 2.92
C LEU A 32 12.23 -15.11 1.71
N ASP A 33 11.76 -15.86 0.72
CA ASP A 33 11.30 -15.30 -0.55
C ASP A 33 10.00 -14.50 -0.39
N GLN A 34 9.04 -15.05 0.36
CA GLN A 34 7.73 -14.43 0.52
C GLN A 34 7.76 -13.14 1.36
N PRO A 35 8.47 -13.06 2.51
CA PRO A 35 8.57 -11.83 3.27
C PRO A 35 9.33 -10.72 2.52
N LEU A 36 10.42 -11.05 1.83
CA LEU A 36 11.18 -10.07 1.05
C LEU A 36 10.36 -9.54 -0.12
N TYR A 37 9.70 -10.42 -0.87
CA TYR A 37 8.80 -10.02 -1.95
C TYR A 37 7.75 -9.03 -1.45
N ARG A 38 7.09 -9.32 -0.33
CA ARG A 38 6.10 -8.41 0.28
C ARG A 38 6.71 -7.06 0.68
N ILE A 39 7.92 -7.04 1.26
CA ILE A 39 8.60 -5.79 1.67
C ILE A 39 8.96 -4.95 0.44
N VAL A 40 9.60 -5.56 -0.57
CA VAL A 40 9.97 -4.89 -1.82
C VAL A 40 8.74 -4.33 -2.51
N HIS A 41 7.68 -5.14 -2.62
CA HIS A 41 6.43 -4.74 -3.24
C HIS A 41 5.81 -3.54 -2.52
N THR A 42 5.85 -3.52 -1.19
CA THR A 42 5.30 -2.41 -0.42
C THR A 42 6.17 -1.16 -0.52
N ILE A 43 7.51 -1.28 -0.55
CA ILE A 43 8.41 -0.14 -0.81
C ILE A 43 8.14 0.43 -2.20
N LYS A 44 8.04 -0.42 -3.22
CA LYS A 44 7.72 -0.04 -4.60
C LYS A 44 6.39 0.71 -4.65
N SER A 45 5.33 0.11 -4.09
CA SER A 45 3.99 0.71 -4.03
C SER A 45 4.00 2.06 -3.32
N THR A 46 4.70 2.17 -2.18
CA THR A 46 4.83 3.44 -1.45
C THR A 46 5.66 4.45 -2.22
N ALA A 47 6.71 4.01 -2.92
CA ALA A 47 7.56 4.86 -3.76
C ALA A 47 6.81 5.41 -4.98
N THR A 48 5.82 4.70 -5.53
CA THR A 48 4.97 5.27 -6.58
C THR A 48 4.27 6.54 -6.12
N MET A 49 4.01 6.69 -4.81
CA MET A 49 3.31 7.83 -4.21
C MET A 49 4.21 9.07 -4.00
N ILE A 50 5.49 8.98 -4.40
CA ILE A 50 6.51 9.98 -4.10
C ILE A 50 7.00 10.58 -5.42
N ARG A 51 6.78 11.88 -5.62
CA ARG A 51 7.29 12.60 -6.79
C ARG A 51 8.81 12.47 -6.85
N GLY A 52 9.36 12.11 -8.02
CA GLY A 52 10.80 11.97 -8.22
C GLY A 52 11.38 10.60 -7.80
N ALA A 53 10.54 9.64 -7.39
CA ALA A 53 10.95 8.29 -7.01
C ALA A 53 10.86 7.27 -8.16
N GLU A 54 10.76 7.71 -9.43
CA GLU A 54 10.58 6.83 -10.59
C GLU A 54 11.74 5.83 -10.74
N ALA A 55 12.96 6.26 -10.41
CA ALA A 55 14.13 5.39 -10.41
C ALA A 55 14.09 4.33 -9.29
N VAL A 56 13.44 4.63 -8.16
CA VAL A 56 13.18 3.65 -7.08
C VAL A 56 12.21 2.60 -7.57
N VAL A 57 11.08 3.03 -8.15
CA VAL A 57 10.04 2.14 -8.68
C VAL A 57 10.63 1.22 -9.76
N ARG A 58 11.38 1.76 -10.72
CA ARG A 58 12.04 0.96 -11.78
C ARG A 58 13.00 -0.07 -11.20
N ALA A 59 13.88 0.31 -10.28
CA ALA A 59 14.86 -0.61 -9.71
C ALA A 59 14.22 -1.76 -8.92
N LEU A 60 13.12 -1.48 -8.20
CA LEU A 60 12.38 -2.52 -7.47
C LEU A 60 11.55 -3.40 -8.42
N HIS A 61 10.99 -2.82 -9.49
CA HIS A 61 10.30 -3.58 -10.54
C HIS A 61 11.24 -4.54 -11.29
N ASP A 62 12.43 -4.07 -11.70
CA ASP A 62 13.44 -4.89 -12.36
C ASP A 62 13.88 -6.05 -11.44
N PHE A 63 14.01 -5.77 -10.14
CA PHE A 63 14.28 -6.80 -9.15
C PHE A 63 13.13 -7.82 -9.07
N GLU A 64 11.87 -7.41 -8.93
CA GLU A 64 10.72 -8.33 -8.88
C GLU A 64 10.62 -9.22 -10.13
N ALA A 65 10.82 -8.63 -11.32
CA ALA A 65 10.85 -9.37 -12.57
C ALA A 65 11.96 -10.43 -12.58
N SER A 66 13.18 -10.06 -12.15
CA SER A 66 14.31 -10.99 -12.03
C SER A 66 14.12 -12.05 -10.94
N PHE A 67 13.42 -11.69 -9.86
CA PHE A 67 13.16 -12.53 -8.70
C PHE A 67 12.17 -13.65 -9.04
N SER A 68 11.09 -13.31 -9.74
CA SER A 68 10.10 -14.27 -10.25
C SER A 68 10.70 -15.28 -11.23
N ALA A 69 11.73 -14.87 -11.98
CA ALA A 69 12.44 -15.72 -12.94
C ALA A 69 13.56 -16.59 -12.31
N SER A 70 14.08 -16.23 -11.12
CA SER A 70 15.36 -16.76 -10.59
C SER A 70 15.26 -17.45 -9.22
N ALA A 71 14.07 -17.87 -8.78
CA ALA A 71 13.80 -18.47 -7.45
C ALA A 71 14.55 -19.81 -7.13
N ARG A 72 15.65 -20.14 -7.82
CA ARG A 72 16.43 -21.37 -7.63
C ARG A 72 17.91 -21.18 -7.25
N GLY A 73 18.39 -19.95 -6.93
CA GLY A 73 19.80 -19.73 -6.52
C GLY A 73 20.06 -18.50 -5.65
N THR A 74 21.22 -18.41 -5.00
CA THR A 74 21.60 -17.32 -4.07
C THR A 74 21.88 -15.96 -4.72
N GLY A 75 21.95 -15.90 -6.06
CA GLY A 75 22.22 -14.68 -6.82
C GLY A 75 21.15 -13.58 -6.67
N TRP A 76 19.93 -13.95 -6.24
CA TRP A 76 18.88 -12.97 -5.96
C TRP A 76 19.22 -12.06 -4.77
N LEU A 77 19.99 -12.54 -3.78
CA LEU A 77 20.31 -11.78 -2.57
C LEU A 77 21.14 -10.54 -2.86
N ALA A 78 22.15 -10.67 -3.73
CA ALA A 78 22.97 -9.55 -4.17
C ALA A 78 22.15 -8.52 -4.96
N SER A 79 21.23 -9.00 -5.81
CA SER A 79 20.32 -8.16 -6.59
C SER A 79 19.32 -7.42 -5.70
N ALA A 80 18.76 -8.09 -4.69
CA ALA A 80 17.88 -7.50 -3.68
C ALA A 80 18.59 -6.40 -2.90
N ARG A 81 19.81 -6.66 -2.42
CA ARG A 81 20.64 -5.67 -1.71
C ARG A 81 20.90 -4.43 -2.57
N LYS A 82 21.22 -4.63 -3.85
CA LYS A 82 21.45 -3.53 -4.79
C LYS A 82 20.19 -2.71 -5.01
N ALA A 83 19.05 -3.34 -5.27
CA ALA A 83 17.78 -2.66 -5.52
C ALA A 83 17.28 -1.89 -4.30
N ILE A 84 17.28 -2.53 -3.11
CA ILE A 84 16.89 -1.89 -1.85
C ILE A 84 17.88 -0.80 -1.43
N GLY A 85 19.19 -1.01 -1.64
CA GLY A 85 20.21 0.01 -1.38
C GLY A 85 20.02 1.25 -2.27
N LEU A 86 19.73 1.05 -3.55
CA LEU A 86 19.39 2.14 -4.48
C LEU A 86 18.13 2.88 -4.02
N ALA A 87 17.07 2.13 -3.70
CA ALA A 87 15.80 2.66 -3.21
C ALA A 87 16.01 3.53 -1.95
N SER A 88 16.69 2.99 -0.93
CA SER A 88 17.02 3.72 0.31
C SER A 88 17.76 5.02 0.04
N ARG A 89 18.80 5.00 -0.82
CA ARG A 89 19.60 6.18 -1.12
C ARG A 89 18.77 7.25 -1.81
N GLN A 90 18.03 6.87 -2.85
CA GLN A 90 17.22 7.83 -3.60
C GLN A 90 16.06 8.38 -2.78
N LEU A 91 15.41 7.56 -1.94
CA LEU A 91 14.39 8.06 -1.02
C LEU A 91 14.97 9.05 0.00
N ARG A 92 16.22 8.88 0.47
CA ARG A 92 16.88 9.88 1.33
C ARG A 92 17.17 11.18 0.57
N GLU A 93 17.70 11.08 -0.65
CA GLU A 93 17.95 12.25 -1.50
C GLU A 93 16.65 13.01 -1.83
N ILE A 94 15.54 12.30 -2.07
CA ILE A 94 14.22 12.91 -2.27
C ILE A 94 13.75 13.57 -0.97
N ARG A 95 14.00 12.94 0.20
CA ARG A 95 13.62 13.51 1.50
C ARG A 95 14.35 14.79 1.79
N GLU A 96 15.67 14.79 1.65
CA GLU A 96 16.53 15.95 1.88
C GLU A 96 16.10 17.13 1.00
N ARG A 97 15.82 16.88 -0.30
CA ARG A 97 15.27 17.89 -1.22
C ARG A 97 13.87 18.35 -0.84
N SER A 98 12.97 17.43 -0.47
CA SER A 98 11.59 17.75 -0.12
C SER A 98 11.47 18.54 1.19
N THR A 99 12.39 18.35 2.14
CA THR A 99 12.49 19.21 3.34
C THR A 99 12.92 20.63 3.03
N LEU A 100 13.58 20.86 1.88
CA LEU A 100 14.01 22.19 1.43
C LEU A 100 12.94 22.90 0.59
N GLU A 101 11.99 22.15 0.01
CA GLU A 101 10.96 22.65 -0.91
C GLU A 101 9.52 22.49 -0.37
N ALA A 102 9.34 22.43 0.95
CA ALA A 102 8.04 22.20 1.58
C ALA A 102 7.04 23.36 1.33
N GLY A 103 6.34 23.30 0.20
CA GLY A 103 5.29 24.25 -0.18
C GLY A 103 4.40 23.82 -1.34
N GLY A 104 4.59 22.61 -1.90
CA GLY A 104 3.75 22.12 -2.99
C GLY A 104 2.43 21.51 -2.48
N GLU A 105 1.31 22.05 -2.93
CA GLU A 105 0.00 21.41 -2.77
C GLU A 105 -0.04 20.04 -3.48
N PRO A 106 -0.77 19.05 -2.93
CA PRO A 106 -0.97 17.77 -3.62
C PRO A 106 -1.72 18.00 -4.94
N ASP A 107 -1.19 17.44 -6.04
CA ASP A 107 -1.81 17.50 -7.38
C ASP A 107 -3.25 16.97 -7.34
N GLU A 108 -4.25 17.84 -7.55
CA GLU A 108 -5.68 17.56 -7.33
C GLU A 108 -6.27 16.49 -8.30
N GLY A 109 -5.51 16.04 -9.30
CA GLY A 109 -5.92 15.00 -10.26
C GLY A 109 -5.37 13.61 -9.99
N MET A 110 -4.48 13.43 -9.00
CA MET A 110 -3.73 12.19 -8.81
C MET A 110 -4.36 11.26 -7.76
N GLY A 111 -4.29 9.96 -8.01
CA GLY A 111 -4.76 8.94 -7.07
C GLY A 111 -4.03 7.61 -7.21
N LEU A 112 -4.22 6.76 -6.20
CA LEU A 112 -3.67 5.42 -6.14
C LEU A 112 -4.62 4.43 -6.79
N LEU A 113 -4.14 3.71 -7.79
CA LEU A 113 -4.87 2.59 -8.38
C LEU A 113 -4.45 1.29 -7.71
N ALA A 114 -5.45 0.48 -7.36
CA ALA A 114 -5.24 -0.80 -6.70
C ALA A 114 -6.21 -1.83 -7.24
N GLN A 115 -5.83 -3.10 -7.16
CA GLN A 115 -6.71 -4.21 -7.48
C GLN A 115 -7.41 -4.68 -6.21
N ALA A 116 -8.72 -4.75 -6.24
CA ALA A 116 -9.53 -5.28 -5.15
C ALA A 116 -10.51 -6.31 -5.71
N GLU A 117 -10.96 -7.24 -4.89
CA GLU A 117 -12.04 -8.16 -5.23
C GLU A 117 -13.29 -7.69 -4.51
N TYR A 118 -14.43 -7.48 -5.15
CA TYR A 118 -15.68 -7.16 -4.44
C TYR A 118 -16.79 -8.05 -4.96
N ASN A 119 -17.48 -8.74 -4.04
CA ASN A 119 -18.51 -9.74 -4.35
C ASN A 119 -18.05 -10.82 -5.36
N GLY A 120 -16.80 -11.29 -5.23
CA GLY A 120 -16.24 -12.32 -6.11
C GLY A 120 -15.77 -11.82 -7.47
N VAL A 121 -15.71 -10.50 -7.67
CA VAL A 121 -15.30 -9.88 -8.94
C VAL A 121 -14.04 -9.04 -8.71
N ASP A 122 -12.96 -9.38 -9.41
CA ASP A 122 -11.76 -8.56 -9.46
C ASP A 122 -12.04 -7.23 -10.18
N MET A 123 -11.64 -6.14 -9.55
CA MET A 123 -11.82 -4.79 -10.06
C MET A 123 -10.62 -3.91 -9.74
N ARG A 124 -10.40 -2.91 -10.59
CA ARG A 124 -9.43 -1.86 -10.33
C ARG A 124 -10.15 -0.69 -9.66
N VAL A 125 -9.58 -0.21 -8.56
CA VAL A 125 -10.19 0.80 -7.70
C VAL A 125 -9.21 1.95 -7.54
N TRP A 126 -9.66 3.15 -7.89
CA TRP A 126 -8.85 4.35 -7.82
C TRP A 126 -9.21 5.17 -6.57
N PHE A 127 -8.22 5.50 -5.76
CA PHE A 127 -8.36 6.29 -4.54
C PHE A 127 -7.72 7.66 -4.73
N PRO A 128 -8.46 8.77 -4.54
CA PRO A 128 -7.85 10.11 -4.55
C PRO A 128 -6.68 10.16 -3.57
N LEU A 129 -5.54 10.73 -3.98
CA LEU A 129 -4.36 10.82 -3.11
C LEU A 129 -4.64 11.58 -1.81
N SER A 130 -5.54 12.57 -1.87
CA SER A 130 -6.01 13.34 -0.72
C SER A 130 -6.66 12.47 0.36
N CYS A 131 -7.19 11.30 -0.01
CA CYS A 131 -7.78 10.34 0.91
C CYS A 131 -6.79 9.28 1.39
N VAL A 132 -5.61 9.12 0.77
CA VAL A 132 -4.67 8.05 1.15
C VAL A 132 -3.74 8.51 2.26
N LEU A 133 -3.75 7.80 3.38
CA LEU A 133 -2.87 8.05 4.52
C LEU A 133 -1.51 7.34 4.40
N ARG A 134 -1.55 6.06 3.99
CA ARG A 134 -0.37 5.20 3.73
C ARG A 134 -0.77 3.88 3.06
N VAL A 135 0.18 3.23 2.41
CA VAL A 135 0.10 1.82 2.04
C VAL A 135 0.57 0.99 3.25
N VAL A 136 -0.08 -0.14 3.47
CA VAL A 136 0.14 -1.04 4.60
C VAL A 136 0.58 -2.39 4.05
N ALA A 137 1.64 -2.93 4.63
CA ALA A 137 2.19 -4.21 4.22
C ALA A 137 1.22 -5.37 4.53
N PRO A 138 1.22 -6.46 3.75
CA PRO A 138 0.35 -7.59 4.01
C PRO A 138 0.48 -8.18 5.42
N GLN A 139 1.69 -8.23 5.97
CA GLN A 139 1.96 -8.74 7.31
C GLN A 139 1.32 -7.91 8.42
N GLU A 140 1.07 -6.61 8.16
CA GLU A 140 0.42 -5.73 9.13
C GLU A 140 -1.10 -5.96 9.17
N ILE A 141 -1.72 -6.48 8.10
CA ILE A 141 -3.18 -6.71 8.02
C ILE A 141 -3.60 -8.18 8.13
N GLU A 142 -2.69 -9.12 7.87
CA GLU A 142 -2.97 -10.57 7.85
C GLU A 142 -3.58 -11.02 9.19
N GLY A 143 -4.78 -11.59 9.13
CA GLY A 143 -5.55 -12.03 10.31
C GLY A 143 -6.10 -10.91 11.21
N ARG A 144 -5.92 -9.62 10.86
CA ARG A 144 -6.37 -8.50 11.69
C ARG A 144 -7.70 -7.93 11.22
N LYS A 145 -8.53 -7.52 12.19
CA LYS A 145 -9.77 -6.76 11.97
C LYS A 145 -9.60 -5.26 12.22
N MET A 146 -8.56 -4.89 12.96
CA MET A 146 -8.22 -3.51 13.31
C MET A 146 -6.71 -3.31 13.12
N LEU A 147 -6.30 -2.11 12.72
CA LEU A 147 -4.91 -1.70 12.60
C LEU A 147 -4.71 -0.36 13.29
N CYS A 148 -3.55 -0.16 13.92
CA CYS A 148 -3.19 1.17 14.43
C CYS A 148 -2.58 2.00 13.29
N VAL A 149 -3.26 3.07 12.87
CA VAL A 149 -2.80 4.02 11.86
C VAL A 149 -2.71 5.39 12.50
N ARG A 150 -1.50 5.97 12.55
CA ARG A 150 -1.22 7.28 13.17
C ARG A 150 -1.73 7.40 14.62
N GLY A 151 -1.63 6.31 15.39
CA GLY A 151 -2.03 6.29 16.81
C GLY A 151 -3.50 5.97 17.06
N GLU A 152 -4.32 5.81 16.01
CA GLU A 152 -5.73 5.44 16.13
C GLU A 152 -5.98 4.01 15.63
N TRP A 153 -6.87 3.30 16.31
CA TRP A 153 -7.33 1.98 15.88
C TRP A 153 -8.40 2.12 14.81
N VAL A 154 -8.08 1.70 13.59
CA VAL A 154 -8.95 1.80 12.43
C VAL A 154 -9.36 0.41 11.94
N PRO A 155 -10.61 0.21 11.49
CA PRO A 155 -11.07 -1.07 10.99
C PRO A 155 -10.43 -1.44 9.66
N VAL A 156 -10.13 -2.73 9.51
CA VAL A 156 -9.65 -3.33 8.26
C VAL A 156 -10.85 -3.87 7.50
N LEU A 157 -11.19 -3.22 6.39
CA LEU A 157 -12.26 -3.60 5.48
C LEU A 157 -11.70 -4.59 4.46
N ARG A 158 -12.26 -5.79 4.42
CA ARG A 158 -11.87 -6.79 3.43
C ARG A 158 -12.75 -6.68 2.20
N THR A 159 -12.11 -6.71 1.06
CA THR A 159 -12.79 -6.67 -0.24
C THR A 159 -13.20 -8.10 -0.64
N SER A 160 -12.33 -9.10 -0.39
CA SER A 160 -12.62 -10.52 -0.63
C SER A 160 -13.20 -11.25 0.60
N PRO A 161 -14.19 -12.16 0.42
CA PRO A 161 -14.61 -13.13 1.43
C PRO A 161 -13.57 -14.24 1.64
N SER A 162 -12.63 -14.43 0.71
CA SER A 162 -11.54 -15.39 0.90
C SER A 162 -10.54 -14.81 1.90
N GLU A 163 -10.19 -15.59 2.93
CA GLU A 163 -9.03 -15.29 3.80
C GLU A 163 -7.69 -15.53 3.05
N ALA A 164 -7.64 -15.21 1.75
CA ALA A 164 -6.42 -15.40 0.98
C ALA A 164 -5.28 -14.61 1.62
N LYS A 165 -4.16 -15.29 1.79
CA LYS A 165 -2.94 -14.72 2.36
C LYS A 165 -2.34 -13.75 1.35
N GLY A 166 -1.96 -12.55 1.78
CA GLY A 166 -1.13 -11.64 0.98
C GLY A 166 -1.78 -10.34 0.49
N TYR A 167 -2.98 -9.99 0.94
CA TYR A 167 -3.56 -8.66 0.65
C TYR A 167 -2.67 -7.52 1.16
N PHE A 168 -2.54 -6.44 0.40
CA PHE A 168 -2.03 -5.15 0.87
C PHE A 168 -3.15 -4.37 1.54
N GLY A 169 -2.81 -3.42 2.40
CA GLY A 169 -3.78 -2.48 2.96
C GLY A 169 -3.57 -1.08 2.40
N ILE A 170 -4.66 -0.37 2.13
CA ILE A 170 -4.61 1.08 1.86
C ILE A 170 -5.29 1.75 3.03
N ALA A 171 -4.50 2.43 3.86
CA ALA A 171 -5.03 3.25 4.93
C ALA A 171 -5.58 4.55 4.32
N LEU A 172 -6.85 4.82 4.58
CA LEU A 172 -7.64 5.86 3.94
C LEU A 172 -8.30 6.73 5.01
N GLU A 173 -8.45 8.02 4.71
CA GLU A 173 -9.29 8.96 5.44
C GLU A 173 -10.34 9.52 4.48
N PHE A 174 -11.61 9.28 4.80
CA PHE A 174 -12.74 9.75 3.99
C PHE A 174 -13.86 10.23 4.92
N ARG A 175 -14.35 11.46 4.70
CA ARG A 175 -15.37 12.12 5.55
C ARG A 175 -15.05 12.01 7.05
N SER A 176 -13.80 12.32 7.42
CA SER A 176 -13.28 12.27 8.81
C SER A 176 -13.31 10.89 9.46
N ARG A 177 -13.47 9.83 8.68
CA ARG A 177 -13.42 8.44 9.14
C ARG A 177 -12.23 7.74 8.52
N ARG A 178 -11.56 6.90 9.30
CA ARG A 178 -10.35 6.19 8.87
C ARG A 178 -10.61 4.71 8.74
N TYR A 179 -10.07 4.12 7.69
CA TYR A 179 -10.25 2.72 7.33
C TYR A 179 -8.95 2.18 6.74
N VAL A 180 -8.76 0.86 6.79
CA VAL A 180 -7.76 0.17 5.97
C VAL A 180 -8.49 -0.73 5.02
N LEU A 181 -8.44 -0.45 3.73
CA LEU A 181 -9.02 -1.34 2.73
C LEU A 181 -8.00 -2.41 2.33
N ALA A 182 -8.33 -3.67 2.48
CA ALA A 182 -7.52 -4.77 1.99
C ALA A 182 -7.69 -4.90 0.46
N VAL A 183 -6.60 -4.86 -0.28
CA VAL A 183 -6.53 -4.90 -1.75
C VAL A 183 -5.55 -5.99 -2.17
N SER A 184 -5.79 -6.67 -3.28
CA SER A 184 -4.93 -7.78 -3.74
C SER A 184 -3.60 -7.25 -4.26
N ASP A 185 -3.60 -6.07 -4.88
CA ASP A 185 -2.40 -5.43 -5.40
C ASP A 185 -2.52 -3.89 -5.43
N VAL A 186 -1.39 -3.20 -5.52
CA VAL A 186 -1.30 -1.74 -5.68
C VAL A 186 -0.53 -1.46 -6.97
N ASP A 187 -1.25 -1.04 -8.01
CA ASP A 187 -0.71 -0.83 -9.36
C ASP A 187 0.21 0.41 -9.41
N GLY A 188 -0.14 1.46 -8.65
CA GLY A 188 0.63 2.70 -8.54
C GLY A 188 -0.21 3.96 -8.68
N LEU A 189 0.45 5.09 -8.93
CA LEU A 189 -0.21 6.38 -9.13
C LEU A 189 -0.75 6.54 -10.54
N GLU A 190 -1.96 7.05 -10.64
CA GLU A 190 -2.58 7.44 -11.91
C GLU A 190 -3.38 8.74 -11.78
N GLU A 191 -3.32 9.54 -12.85
CA GLU A 191 -4.16 10.72 -13.03
C GLU A 191 -5.58 10.31 -13.43
N TRP A 192 -6.58 10.90 -12.77
CA TRP A 192 -7.99 10.61 -13.03
C TRP A 192 -8.48 11.28 -14.32
N ASN A 193 -8.38 10.57 -15.42
CA ASN A 193 -8.99 10.97 -16.69
C ASN A 193 -10.40 10.37 -16.82
N LEU A 194 -11.42 11.15 -16.42
CA LEU A 194 -12.86 10.82 -16.43
C LEU A 194 -13.38 10.22 -17.75
N CYS A 195 -12.68 10.43 -18.87
CA CYS A 195 -13.19 10.09 -20.19
C CYS A 195 -12.94 8.65 -20.67
N LEU A 196 -12.10 7.83 -20.00
CA LEU A 196 -11.51 6.67 -20.70
C LEU A 196 -11.47 5.31 -19.98
N ARG A 197 -11.97 5.14 -18.76
CA ARG A 197 -11.74 3.87 -18.04
C ARG A 197 -13.01 3.11 -17.66
N ARG A 198 -13.55 2.36 -18.62
CA ARG A 198 -14.47 1.25 -18.34
C ARG A 198 -13.74 0.23 -17.44
N GLY A 199 -14.37 -0.18 -16.34
CA GLY A 199 -13.82 -1.19 -15.43
C GLY A 199 -12.95 -0.66 -14.28
N VAL A 200 -12.88 0.66 -14.08
CA VAL A 200 -12.28 1.27 -12.87
C VAL A 200 -13.38 1.86 -12.01
N LEU A 201 -13.41 1.46 -10.73
CA LEU A 201 -14.38 1.93 -9.75
C LEU A 201 -13.76 3.05 -8.89
N LEU A 202 -14.54 4.10 -8.60
CA LEU A 202 -14.12 5.15 -7.67
C LEU A 202 -14.07 4.59 -6.26
N GLY A 203 -12.89 4.59 -5.65
CA GLY A 203 -12.67 4.05 -4.30
C GLY A 203 -13.55 4.70 -3.24
N THR A 204 -13.92 5.96 -3.39
CA THR A 204 -14.89 6.63 -2.52
C THR A 204 -16.29 6.02 -2.59
N ALA A 205 -16.72 5.56 -3.77
CA ALA A 205 -17.99 4.84 -3.94
C ALA A 205 -17.94 3.44 -3.31
N LEU A 206 -16.81 2.73 -3.46
CA LEU A 206 -16.59 1.45 -2.79
C LEU A 206 -16.61 1.60 -1.27
N LEU A 207 -15.95 2.64 -0.75
CA LEU A 207 -15.91 2.93 0.69
C LEU A 207 -17.29 3.30 1.22
N ASP A 208 -18.05 4.13 0.51
CA ASP A 208 -19.41 4.47 0.92
C ASP A 208 -20.30 3.22 1.01
N ASP A 209 -20.19 2.29 0.06
CA ASP A 209 -20.95 1.03 0.05
C ASP A 209 -20.47 0.04 1.13
N ALA A 210 -19.14 -0.13 1.26
CA ALA A 210 -18.55 -1.00 2.28
C ALA A 210 -18.85 -0.50 3.71
N VAL A 211 -18.77 0.81 3.95
CA VAL A 211 -19.11 1.41 5.25
C VAL A 211 -20.60 1.23 5.54
N ARG A 212 -21.49 1.44 4.57
CA ARG A 212 -22.94 1.16 4.74
C ARG A 212 -23.19 -0.31 5.06
N THR A 213 -22.52 -1.22 4.36
CA THR A 213 -22.64 -2.66 4.58
C THR A 213 -22.18 -3.06 5.98
N ILE A 214 -21.06 -2.52 6.46
CA ILE A 214 -20.55 -2.79 7.82
C ILE A 214 -21.48 -2.21 8.89
N ILE A 215 -22.02 -1.02 8.68
CA ILE A 215 -23.02 -0.43 9.60
C ILE A 215 -24.26 -1.33 9.65
N SER A 216 -24.72 -1.83 8.50
CA SER A 216 -25.87 -2.73 8.40
C SER A 216 -25.61 -4.12 9.01
N ALA A 217 -24.40 -4.67 8.87
CA ALA A 217 -24.02 -5.99 9.38
C ALA A 217 -23.55 -5.97 10.84
N GLY A 218 -23.08 -4.82 11.31
CA GLY A 218 -22.51 -4.62 12.64
C GLY A 218 -23.50 -4.21 13.72
N GLY A 219 -24.78 -3.98 13.37
CA GLY A 219 -25.81 -3.64 14.36
C GLY A 219 -25.39 -2.53 15.31
N ILE A 220 -24.66 -1.51 14.81
CA ILE A 220 -24.45 -0.27 15.55
C ILE A 220 -25.77 0.50 15.48
N CYS A 221 -26.77 -0.03 16.20
CA CYS A 221 -27.86 0.76 16.74
C CYS A 221 -27.24 1.70 17.77
N GLY A 222 -27.44 2.98 17.53
CA GLY A 222 -27.10 4.04 18.45
C GLY A 222 -27.77 5.32 17.98
N ASP A 223 -29.10 5.31 18.03
CA ASP A 223 -29.98 6.46 18.33
C ASP A 223 -29.77 7.83 17.64
N ASP A 224 -29.08 7.90 16.50
CA ASP A 224 -29.00 9.14 15.70
C ASP A 224 -29.60 9.01 14.27
N THR A 225 -30.34 7.93 14.00
CA THR A 225 -31.22 7.83 12.82
C THR A 225 -32.39 8.82 12.88
N ASP A 226 -32.75 9.32 14.07
CA ASP A 226 -33.84 10.27 14.25
C ASP A 226 -33.53 11.68 13.72
N ARG A 227 -32.30 11.94 13.27
CA ARG A 227 -31.89 13.25 12.71
C ARG A 227 -31.72 13.28 11.19
N LEU A 228 -31.94 12.17 10.49
CA LEU A 228 -31.92 12.14 9.02
C LEU A 228 -33.33 11.98 8.40
N ALA A 229 -34.37 12.04 9.23
CA ALA A 229 -35.76 12.17 8.83
C ALA A 229 -36.28 13.63 8.94
N ALA A 230 -35.42 14.61 8.68
CA ALA A 230 -35.80 16.01 8.46
C ALA A 230 -35.54 16.42 7.01
#